data_AF-A0A1W1ZQU1-F1
#
_entry.id   AF-A0A1W1ZQU1-F1
#
_cell.length_a   1.000
_cell.length_b   1.000
_cell.length_c   1.000
_cell.angle_alpha   90.00
_cell.angle_beta   90.00
_cell.angle_gamma   90.00
#
_symmetry.space_group_name_H-M   'P 1'
#
loop_
_entity.id
_entity.type
_entity.pdbx_description
1 polymer ?
#
loop_
_entity_poly.entity_id
_entity_poly.type
_entity_poly.pdbx_seq_one_letter_code
_entity_poly.pdbx_strand_id
1 'polypeptide(L)'
;MEPGRQIRWLLLAGFAGVALAGCEMLPNEPTPPSEMLAIPAQPAATPPPTKPVSPSPSATPPSPASRELAAYYGRLQQDLLVQGLLRTNGGGPDTPFTDTMLARNFERIALEEEYARGAGFTRSSGELGRIKKWTSPVRISVEFGASVDADRRATDTREVTNYARRLARVTGHPISVSQSNANFHVLFMGEDDSAHVKPRIRALVPEISAASLAIFDNLPRGIHCLVLAFSGSQGGYDYARAVALIRDEHPNLLRRSCIHEEVAQGLGLGNDSPEARPSIFNDDDEFALLTTHDEMLLKILYDPRLKPGMTADQVRPVVRELAARLTGGPS
;
A
#
# COMPACT_ATOMS: atom_id res chain seq x y z
N MET A 1 -54.99 4.42 -7.68
CA MET A 1 -56.04 5.41 -7.32
C MET A 1 -55.44 6.36 -6.31
N GLU A 2 -55.13 7.58 -6.78
CA GLU A 2 -54.82 8.80 -6.01
C GLU A 2 -56.04 9.25 -5.17
N PRO A 3 -55.98 10.30 -4.30
CA PRO A 3 -55.10 11.50 -4.30
C PRO A 3 -54.40 11.73 -2.94
N GLY A 4 -53.39 12.58 -2.73
CA GLY A 4 -53.03 13.87 -3.33
C GLY A 4 -53.08 14.93 -2.22
N ARG A 5 -51.93 15.52 -1.83
CA ARG A 5 -51.93 16.81 -1.13
C ARG A 5 -50.65 17.61 -1.39
N GLN A 6 -50.89 18.84 -1.82
CA GLN A 6 -49.96 19.82 -2.33
C GLN A 6 -49.41 20.79 -1.25
N ILE A 7 -48.17 21.23 -1.49
CA ILE A 7 -47.62 22.61 -1.47
C ILE A 7 -47.66 23.43 -0.16
N ARG A 8 -46.47 23.90 0.26
CA ARG A 8 -46.20 25.35 0.45
C ARG A 8 -44.71 25.69 0.50
N TRP A 9 -44.29 26.45 -0.52
CA TRP A 9 -43.05 27.24 -0.56
C TRP A 9 -43.21 28.51 0.30
N LEU A 10 -42.17 28.90 1.02
CA LEU A 10 -41.99 30.26 1.53
C LEU A 10 -40.52 30.66 1.36
N LEU A 11 -40.29 31.50 0.34
CA LEU A 11 -39.16 32.40 0.20
C LEU A 11 -39.38 33.60 1.13
N LEU A 12 -38.33 34.09 1.79
CA LEU A 12 -38.23 35.48 2.22
C LEU A 12 -36.77 35.92 2.19
N ALA A 13 -36.50 36.83 1.24
CA ALA A 13 -35.29 37.61 1.10
C ALA A 13 -35.35 38.85 2.02
N GLY A 14 -34.20 39.34 2.47
CA GLY A 14 -34.07 40.60 3.22
C GLY A 14 -32.66 41.17 3.14
N PHE A 15 -32.45 42.02 2.14
CA PHE A 15 -31.31 42.94 1.94
C PHE A 15 -31.29 44.04 3.02
N ALA A 16 -30.10 44.51 3.42
CA ALA A 16 -29.71 45.94 3.40
C ALA A 16 -28.37 46.16 4.14
N GLY A 17 -27.50 46.98 3.56
CA GLY A 17 -26.22 47.38 4.14
C GLY A 17 -26.09 48.89 4.40
N VAL A 18 -24.89 49.23 4.88
CA VAL A 18 -24.14 50.51 4.83
C VAL A 18 -24.51 51.61 5.84
N ALA A 19 -23.57 51.97 6.75
CA ALA A 19 -22.75 53.21 6.70
C ALA A 19 -22.01 53.56 8.03
N LEU A 20 -20.67 53.64 7.91
CA LEU A 20 -19.63 54.53 8.49
C LEU A 20 -19.83 55.46 9.73
N ALA A 21 -18.76 55.47 10.55
CA ALA A 21 -18.02 56.57 11.24
C ALA A 21 -17.71 56.16 12.70
N GLY A 22 -16.55 56.37 13.35
CA GLY A 22 -15.30 57.11 13.14
C GLY A 22 -14.67 57.42 14.52
N CYS A 23 -13.36 57.75 14.55
CA CYS A 23 -12.48 58.20 15.67
C CYS A 23 -11.78 57.10 16.53
N GLU A 24 -10.47 57.01 16.83
CA GLU A 24 -9.16 57.68 16.53
C GLU A 24 -8.31 57.81 17.83
N MET A 25 -6.95 57.88 17.69
CA MET A 25 -5.86 58.24 18.67
C MET A 25 -5.19 57.11 19.48
N LEU A 26 -3.85 56.92 19.62
CA LEU A 26 -2.60 57.64 19.28
C LEU A 26 -1.35 56.68 19.28
N PRO A 27 -0.13 57.13 18.86
CA PRO A 27 1.05 56.31 18.48
C PRO A 27 2.31 56.46 19.37
N ASN A 28 3.34 55.61 19.15
CA ASN A 28 4.82 55.80 19.24
C ASN A 28 5.53 54.41 19.24
N GLU A 29 6.74 54.15 18.72
CA GLU A 29 7.89 54.94 18.23
C GLU A 29 8.84 54.06 17.37
N PRO A 30 9.78 54.63 16.57
CA PRO A 30 10.69 53.92 15.65
C PRO A 30 12.15 53.77 16.15
N THR A 31 12.87 52.79 15.59
CA THR A 31 14.28 52.41 15.85
C THR A 31 15.34 53.27 15.12
N PRO A 32 16.59 53.34 15.63
CA PRO A 32 17.66 54.24 15.15
C PRO A 32 18.49 53.66 13.97
N PRO A 33 19.31 54.50 13.29
CA PRO A 33 20.09 54.11 12.11
C PRO A 33 21.55 53.73 12.44
N SER A 34 22.12 52.80 11.68
CA SER A 34 23.57 52.56 11.62
C SER A 34 24.06 52.65 10.17
N GLU A 35 25.05 53.53 9.97
CA GLU A 35 25.86 53.68 8.77
C GLU A 35 26.48 52.36 8.32
N MET A 36 26.45 52.09 7.01
CA MET A 36 27.40 51.17 6.39
C MET A 36 27.97 51.82 5.13
N LEU A 37 29.29 51.96 5.17
CA LEU A 37 30.16 52.56 4.15
C LEU A 37 29.93 51.94 2.76
N ALA A 38 29.84 52.80 1.74
CA ALA A 38 29.77 52.39 0.35
C ALA A 38 31.12 51.79 -0.11
N ILE A 39 31.10 50.52 -0.51
CA ILE A 39 32.19 49.85 -1.22
C ILE A 39 31.97 50.05 -2.73
N PRO A 40 32.97 50.45 -3.52
CA PRO A 40 32.80 50.61 -4.97
C PRO A 40 32.51 49.27 -5.65
N ALA A 41 31.49 49.26 -6.52
CA ALA A 41 31.05 48.08 -7.27
C ALA A 41 32.15 47.61 -8.24
N GLN A 42 32.59 46.35 -8.08
CA GLN A 42 33.36 45.65 -9.11
C GLN A 42 32.43 45.28 -10.29
N PRO A 43 32.90 45.39 -11.55
CA PRO A 43 32.13 44.95 -12.70
C PRO A 43 31.85 43.44 -12.62
N ALA A 44 30.57 43.08 -12.74
CA ALA A 44 30.10 41.70 -12.70
C ALA A 44 30.76 40.86 -13.80
N ALA A 45 31.49 39.81 -13.40
CA ALA A 45 31.97 38.80 -14.32
C ALA A 45 30.77 38.02 -14.88
N THR A 46 30.68 37.94 -16.20
CA THR A 46 29.69 37.16 -16.94
C THR A 46 29.77 35.69 -16.50
N PRO A 47 28.65 35.03 -16.15
CA PRO A 47 28.68 33.60 -15.84
C PRO A 47 29.12 32.82 -17.08
N PRO A 48 29.96 31.78 -16.92
CA PRO A 48 30.38 30.96 -18.05
C PRO A 48 29.15 30.27 -18.68
N PRO A 49 29.16 30.03 -20.00
CA PRO A 49 28.06 29.34 -20.66
C PRO A 49 27.84 27.97 -20.02
N THR A 50 26.62 27.73 -19.55
CA THR A 50 26.18 26.43 -19.08
C THR A 50 26.34 25.42 -20.22
N LYS A 51 27.30 24.50 -20.07
CA LYS A 51 27.38 23.33 -20.96
C LYS A 51 26.03 22.61 -20.89
N PRO A 52 25.44 22.20 -22.03
CA PRO A 52 24.28 21.33 -22.02
C PRO A 52 24.61 20.12 -21.16
N VAL A 53 23.82 19.90 -20.10
CA VAL A 53 23.86 18.64 -19.36
C VAL A 53 23.42 17.58 -20.36
N SER A 54 24.36 16.74 -20.80
CA SER A 54 24.04 15.58 -21.61
C SER A 54 22.95 14.77 -20.87
N PRO A 55 21.87 14.35 -21.54
CA PRO A 55 20.89 13.47 -20.90
C PRO A 55 21.63 12.24 -20.37
N SER A 56 21.37 11.87 -19.12
CA SER A 56 21.82 10.61 -18.52
C SER A 56 21.58 9.47 -19.51
N PRO A 57 22.50 8.49 -19.62
CA PRO A 57 22.41 7.44 -20.62
C PRO A 57 21.05 6.77 -20.50
N SER A 58 20.27 6.93 -21.57
CA SER A 58 18.88 6.52 -21.65
C SER A 58 18.77 5.04 -21.31
N ALA A 59 17.86 4.72 -20.41
CA ALA A 59 17.41 3.34 -20.22
C ALA A 59 17.16 2.73 -21.60
N THR A 60 17.64 1.51 -21.82
CA THR A 60 17.28 0.73 -23.00
C THR A 60 15.77 0.84 -23.20
N PRO A 61 15.28 1.23 -24.40
CA PRO A 61 13.85 1.38 -24.59
C PRO A 61 13.14 0.06 -24.26
N PRO A 62 11.96 0.08 -23.61
CA PRO A 62 11.27 -1.15 -23.23
C PRO A 62 11.02 -2.06 -24.43
N SER A 63 11.13 -3.38 -24.25
CA SER A 63 10.88 -4.34 -25.33
C SER A 63 9.42 -4.27 -25.84
N PRO A 64 9.13 -4.84 -27.03
CA PRO A 64 7.74 -4.98 -27.49
C PRO A 64 6.83 -5.68 -26.49
N ALA A 65 7.31 -6.70 -25.79
CA ALA A 65 6.55 -7.45 -24.78
C ALA A 65 6.24 -6.59 -23.55
N SER A 66 7.24 -5.86 -23.03
CA SER A 66 7.03 -4.91 -21.93
C SER A 66 6.04 -3.79 -22.33
N ARG A 67 6.13 -3.26 -23.55
CA ARG A 67 5.15 -2.26 -24.05
C ARG A 67 3.74 -2.82 -24.17
N GLU A 68 3.58 -4.09 -24.57
CA GLU A 68 2.26 -4.75 -24.64
C GLU A 68 1.65 -4.90 -23.24
N LEU A 69 2.44 -5.34 -22.27
CA LEU A 69 2.02 -5.44 -20.86
C LEU A 69 1.67 -4.08 -20.27
N ALA A 70 2.47 -3.04 -20.53
CA ALA A 70 2.18 -1.68 -20.09
C ALA A 70 0.86 -1.16 -20.69
N ALA A 71 0.61 -1.44 -21.97
CA ALA A 71 -0.66 -1.09 -22.61
C ALA A 71 -1.84 -1.89 -22.04
N TYR A 72 -1.64 -3.17 -21.70
CA TYR A 72 -2.64 -4.02 -21.05
C TYR A 72 -3.02 -3.50 -19.66
N TYR A 73 -2.05 -3.26 -18.78
CA TYR A 73 -2.31 -2.74 -17.44
C TYR A 73 -2.85 -1.31 -17.46
N GLY A 74 -2.44 -0.49 -18.43
CA GLY A 74 -3.01 0.82 -18.67
C GLY A 74 -4.50 0.77 -18.97
N ARG A 75 -4.93 -0.15 -19.86
CA ARG A 75 -6.36 -0.37 -20.14
C ARG A 75 -7.11 -0.91 -18.93
N LEU A 76 -6.55 -1.90 -18.24
CA LEU A 76 -7.15 -2.47 -17.04
C LEU A 76 -7.43 -1.39 -15.99
N GLN A 77 -6.43 -0.57 -15.63
CA GLN A 77 -6.63 0.50 -14.66
C GLN A 77 -7.72 1.48 -15.12
N GLN A 78 -7.75 1.82 -16.41
CA GLN A 78 -8.77 2.71 -16.95
C GLN A 78 -10.18 2.10 -16.85
N ASP A 79 -10.31 0.81 -17.16
CA ASP A 79 -11.58 0.09 -17.09
C ASP A 79 -12.09 -0.01 -15.65
N LEU A 80 -11.20 -0.25 -14.68
CA LEU A 80 -11.53 -0.24 -13.24
C LEU A 80 -11.98 1.16 -12.79
N LEU A 81 -11.26 2.21 -13.18
CA LEU A 81 -11.62 3.60 -12.83
C LEU A 81 -12.98 4.02 -13.42
N VAL A 82 -13.31 3.61 -14.65
CA VAL A 82 -14.61 3.89 -15.28
C VAL A 82 -15.75 3.22 -14.51
N GLN A 83 -15.51 2.07 -13.90
CA GLN A 83 -16.48 1.36 -13.05
C GLN A 83 -16.59 1.95 -11.63
N GLY A 84 -15.80 2.96 -11.29
CA GLY A 84 -15.75 3.55 -9.95
C GLY A 84 -14.96 2.73 -8.93
N LEU A 85 -14.17 1.77 -9.39
CA LEU A 85 -13.26 0.96 -8.58
C LEU A 85 -11.94 1.70 -8.35
N LEU A 86 -10.94 1.03 -7.77
CA LEU A 86 -9.64 1.60 -7.38
C LEU A 86 -9.77 2.83 -6.48
N ARG A 87 -10.78 2.81 -5.59
CA ARG A 87 -11.02 3.87 -4.62
C ARG A 87 -9.78 4.03 -3.74
N THR A 88 -9.34 5.28 -3.59
CA THR A 88 -8.20 5.64 -2.74
C THR A 88 -8.61 6.11 -1.35
N ASN A 89 -9.92 6.24 -1.10
CA ASN A 89 -10.44 6.44 0.25
C ASN A 89 -10.37 5.14 1.05
N GLY A 90 -10.15 5.23 2.36
CA GLY A 90 -10.03 4.05 3.22
C GLY A 90 -11.38 3.45 3.66
N GLY A 91 -12.38 3.49 2.77
CA GLY A 91 -13.79 3.26 3.10
C GLY A 91 -14.48 4.53 3.63
N GLY A 92 -15.75 4.38 4.02
CA GLY A 92 -16.55 5.49 4.53
C GLY A 92 -17.96 5.07 4.96
N PRO A 93 -18.86 6.04 5.18
CA PRO A 93 -20.26 5.77 5.56
C PRO A 93 -21.03 4.87 4.60
N ASP A 94 -20.60 4.77 3.34
CA ASP A 94 -21.17 3.92 2.29
C ASP A 94 -20.65 2.46 2.32
N THR A 95 -19.65 2.19 3.15
CA THR A 95 -19.06 0.86 3.34
C THR A 95 -19.03 0.48 4.84
N PRO A 96 -20.20 0.43 5.52
CA PRO A 96 -20.23 0.06 6.92
C PRO A 96 -19.85 -1.41 7.11
N PHE A 97 -19.21 -1.72 8.23
CA PHE A 97 -18.96 -3.08 8.67
C PHE A 97 -19.19 -3.19 10.17
N THR A 98 -19.61 -4.36 10.63
CA THR A 98 -19.82 -4.66 12.05
C THR A 98 -18.61 -5.35 12.66
N ASP A 99 -18.59 -5.48 13.98
CA ASP A 99 -17.63 -6.32 14.71
C ASP A 99 -17.65 -7.78 14.24
N THR A 100 -18.85 -8.32 13.98
CA THR A 100 -19.03 -9.69 13.48
C THR A 100 -18.45 -9.85 12.08
N MET A 101 -18.62 -8.85 11.20
CA MET A 101 -17.98 -8.85 9.88
C MET A 101 -16.46 -8.79 10.01
N LEU A 102 -15.93 -7.89 10.85
CA LEU A 102 -14.50 -7.75 11.07
C LEU A 102 -13.86 -9.04 11.62
N ALA A 103 -14.52 -9.70 12.58
CA ALA A 103 -14.05 -10.96 13.14
C ALA A 103 -14.08 -12.12 12.11
N ARG A 104 -15.16 -12.23 11.33
CA ARG A 104 -15.26 -13.22 10.24
C ARG A 104 -14.18 -12.98 9.19
N ASN A 105 -14.03 -11.74 8.74
CA ASN A 105 -13.06 -11.36 7.71
C ASN A 105 -11.63 -11.60 8.21
N PHE A 106 -11.35 -11.37 9.50
CA PHE A 106 -10.07 -11.75 10.09
C PHE A 106 -9.79 -13.25 9.97
N GLU A 107 -10.74 -14.12 10.28
CA GLU A 107 -10.54 -15.56 10.12
C GLU A 107 -10.27 -15.93 8.65
N ARG A 108 -11.06 -15.40 7.70
CA ARG A 108 -10.88 -15.67 6.27
C ARG A 108 -9.55 -15.17 5.72
N ILE A 109 -9.13 -13.95 6.07
CA ILE A 109 -7.95 -13.31 5.49
C ILE A 109 -6.66 -13.73 6.18
N ALA A 110 -6.67 -13.86 7.51
CA ALA A 110 -5.44 -14.11 8.28
C ALA A 110 -5.16 -15.61 8.49
N LEU A 111 -6.18 -16.48 8.48
CA LEU A 111 -6.01 -17.90 8.79
C LEU A 111 -6.03 -18.80 7.55
N GLU A 112 -6.83 -18.47 6.53
CA GLU A 112 -6.79 -19.21 5.26
C GLU A 112 -5.51 -18.89 4.48
N GLU A 113 -5.33 -19.62 3.38
CA GLU A 113 -4.24 -19.44 2.44
C GLU A 113 -4.85 -19.41 1.03
N GLU A 114 -4.39 -18.49 0.19
CA GLU A 114 -4.81 -18.47 -1.22
C GLU A 114 -4.27 -19.71 -1.95
N TYR A 115 -2.98 -20.01 -1.72
CA TYR A 115 -2.27 -21.14 -2.30
C TYR A 115 -1.76 -22.12 -1.24
N ALA A 116 -1.81 -23.42 -1.56
CA ALA A 116 -1.27 -24.47 -0.73
C ALA A 116 0.26 -24.34 -0.57
N ARG A 117 0.74 -24.48 0.68
CA ARG A 117 2.17 -24.32 1.00
C ARG A 117 3.08 -25.17 0.14
N GLY A 118 4.05 -24.51 -0.48
CA GLY A 118 5.09 -25.16 -1.26
C GLY A 118 4.59 -25.82 -2.55
N ALA A 119 3.34 -25.56 -2.98
CA ALA A 119 2.69 -26.19 -4.13
C ALA A 119 2.48 -25.22 -5.32
N GLY A 120 3.26 -24.13 -5.39
CA GLY A 120 3.14 -23.13 -6.47
C GLY A 120 1.77 -22.43 -6.44
N PHE A 121 1.14 -22.26 -7.61
CA PHE A 121 -0.21 -21.69 -7.75
C PHE A 121 -1.36 -22.68 -7.49
N THR A 122 -1.10 -23.79 -6.79
CA THR A 122 -2.17 -24.70 -6.39
C THR A 122 -2.99 -24.03 -5.30
N ARG A 123 -4.29 -23.76 -5.54
CA ARG A 123 -5.17 -23.17 -4.54
C ARG A 123 -5.25 -24.03 -3.27
N SER A 124 -5.41 -23.39 -2.11
CA SER A 124 -5.64 -24.12 -0.86
C SER A 124 -7.05 -24.76 -0.82
N SER A 125 -7.28 -25.62 0.17
CA SER A 125 -8.60 -26.22 0.44
C SER A 125 -9.64 -25.20 0.95
N GLY A 126 -9.23 -23.98 1.28
CA GLY A 126 -10.09 -23.00 1.96
C GLY A 126 -10.32 -23.31 3.45
N GLU A 127 -9.59 -24.27 4.00
CA GLU A 127 -9.65 -24.57 5.43
C GLU A 127 -8.91 -23.51 6.24
N LEU A 128 -9.48 -23.14 7.40
CA LEU A 128 -8.82 -22.22 8.33
C LEU A 128 -7.52 -22.86 8.84
N GLY A 129 -6.40 -22.21 8.51
CA GLY A 129 -5.09 -22.59 8.99
C GLY A 129 -4.80 -22.06 10.40
N ARG A 130 -3.57 -21.58 10.57
CA ARG A 130 -3.06 -21.06 11.84
C ARG A 130 -2.52 -19.66 11.64
N ILE A 131 -2.44 -18.89 12.73
CA ILE A 131 -1.86 -17.55 12.71
C ILE A 131 -0.44 -17.61 12.17
N LYS A 132 -0.21 -16.83 11.11
CA LYS A 132 1.09 -16.59 10.48
C LYS A 132 1.43 -15.12 10.65
N LYS A 133 2.52 -14.81 11.35
CA LYS A 133 2.93 -13.41 11.59
C LYS A 133 4.40 -13.30 11.92
N TRP A 134 4.92 -12.08 11.77
CA TRP A 134 6.26 -11.72 12.20
C TRP A 134 6.32 -11.57 13.72
N THR A 135 7.37 -12.11 14.33
CA THR A 135 7.74 -11.86 15.74
C THR A 135 8.99 -11.00 15.85
N SER A 136 9.86 -11.05 14.83
CA SER A 136 11.04 -10.19 14.69
C SER A 136 10.71 -8.92 13.91
N PRO A 137 11.48 -7.82 14.08
CA PRO A 137 11.28 -6.60 13.29
C PRO A 137 11.28 -6.87 11.78
N VAL A 138 10.36 -6.22 11.06
CA VAL A 138 10.27 -6.25 9.60
C VAL A 138 11.13 -5.12 9.03
N ARG A 139 12.13 -5.51 8.24
CA ARG A 139 13.08 -4.64 7.57
C ARG A 139 12.91 -4.84 6.07
N ILE A 140 12.24 -3.87 5.45
CA ILE A 140 11.87 -3.89 4.05
C ILE A 140 13.03 -3.35 3.20
N SER A 141 13.54 -4.13 2.25
CA SER A 141 14.35 -3.58 1.16
C SER A 141 13.46 -3.29 -0.05
N VAL A 142 13.85 -2.27 -0.80
CA VAL A 142 13.25 -1.94 -2.10
C VAL A 142 14.32 -2.15 -3.16
N GLU A 143 14.06 -3.03 -4.12
CA GLU A 143 15.00 -3.40 -5.17
C GLU A 143 14.37 -3.21 -6.54
N PHE A 144 15.18 -2.80 -7.50
CA PHE A 144 14.72 -2.45 -8.84
C PHE A 144 15.48 -3.22 -9.89
N GLY A 145 14.75 -3.69 -10.90
CA GLY A 145 15.32 -4.20 -12.14
C GLY A 145 16.08 -3.11 -12.91
N ALA A 146 16.86 -3.53 -13.91
CA ALA A 146 17.57 -2.60 -14.77
C ALA A 146 16.62 -1.79 -15.66
N SER A 147 15.44 -2.35 -15.98
CA SER A 147 14.43 -1.70 -16.82
C SER A 147 13.74 -0.50 -16.16
N VAL A 148 13.72 -0.43 -14.82
CA VAL A 148 12.99 0.61 -14.08
C VAL A 148 13.73 1.95 -14.13
N ASP A 149 13.06 3.00 -14.60
CA ASP A 149 13.66 4.35 -14.66
C ASP A 149 13.85 5.01 -13.27
N ALA A 150 14.74 6.00 -13.19
CA ALA A 150 15.12 6.62 -11.92
C ALA A 150 13.96 7.34 -11.20
N ASP A 151 13.01 7.91 -11.94
CA ASP A 151 11.88 8.65 -11.37
C ASP A 151 10.85 7.70 -10.74
N ARG A 152 10.61 6.56 -11.39
CA ARG A 152 9.85 5.44 -10.83
C ARG A 152 10.50 4.90 -9.57
N ARG A 153 11.81 4.62 -9.61
CA ARG A 153 12.56 4.15 -8.43
C ARG A 153 12.39 5.10 -7.24
N ALA A 154 12.51 6.40 -7.47
CA ALA A 154 12.36 7.40 -6.44
C ALA A 154 10.93 7.44 -5.88
N THR A 155 9.92 7.31 -6.75
CA THR A 155 8.50 7.31 -6.37
C THR A 155 8.15 6.07 -5.56
N ASP A 156 8.47 4.89 -6.05
CA ASP A 156 8.17 3.62 -5.40
C ASP A 156 8.87 3.49 -4.04
N THR A 157 10.13 3.94 -3.96
CA THR A 157 10.86 4.00 -2.68
C THR A 157 10.13 4.88 -1.66
N ARG A 158 9.58 6.03 -2.08
CA ARG A 158 8.80 6.90 -1.19
C ARG A 158 7.49 6.27 -0.78
N GLU A 159 6.76 5.65 -1.71
CA GLU A 159 5.49 4.95 -1.42
C GLU A 159 5.69 3.84 -0.40
N VAL A 160 6.65 2.92 -0.64
CA VAL A 160 6.97 1.84 0.29
C VAL A 160 7.41 2.39 1.64
N THR A 161 8.24 3.44 1.67
CA THR A 161 8.71 4.05 2.93
C THR A 161 7.57 4.66 3.73
N ASN A 162 6.68 5.41 3.07
CA ASN A 162 5.53 6.05 3.73
C ASN A 162 4.53 5.00 4.23
N TYR A 163 4.31 3.96 3.44
CA TYR A 163 3.42 2.87 3.80
C TYR A 163 3.98 2.03 4.96
N ALA A 164 5.26 1.69 4.95
CA ALA A 164 5.94 1.02 6.06
C ALA A 164 5.78 1.80 7.38
N ARG A 165 5.92 3.13 7.36
CA ARG A 165 5.68 3.97 8.54
C ARG A 165 4.21 3.94 9.00
N ARG A 166 3.25 3.90 8.08
CA ARG A 166 1.82 3.76 8.40
C ARG A 166 1.57 2.41 9.06
N LEU A 167 2.05 1.32 8.45
CA LEU A 167 1.92 -0.04 8.97
C LEU A 167 2.57 -0.20 10.35
N ALA A 168 3.74 0.39 10.60
CA ALA A 168 4.39 0.39 11.90
C ALA A 168 3.49 1.01 12.99
N ARG A 169 2.86 2.16 12.70
CA ARG A 169 1.93 2.82 13.63
C ARG A 169 0.65 2.02 13.85
N VAL A 170 0.10 1.46 12.77
CA VAL A 170 -1.16 0.68 12.82
C VAL A 170 -0.97 -0.59 13.65
N THR A 171 0.10 -1.34 13.40
CA THR A 171 0.36 -2.64 14.02
C THR A 171 1.01 -2.53 15.40
N GLY A 172 1.69 -1.42 15.70
CA GLY A 172 2.61 -1.33 16.85
C GLY A 172 3.84 -2.23 16.71
N HIS A 173 4.04 -2.86 15.55
CA HIS A 173 5.16 -3.74 15.27
C HIS A 173 6.31 -2.94 14.62
N PRO A 174 7.59 -3.23 14.93
CA PRO A 174 8.71 -2.54 14.30
C PRO A 174 8.79 -2.88 12.81
N ILE A 175 8.36 -1.94 11.96
CA ILE A 175 8.39 -2.04 10.51
C ILE A 175 9.14 -0.83 9.96
N SER A 176 10.17 -1.08 9.14
CA SER A 176 11.01 -0.01 8.59
C SER A 176 11.58 -0.40 7.24
N VAL A 177 11.91 0.59 6.41
CA VAL A 177 12.74 0.37 5.21
C VAL A 177 14.20 0.37 5.63
N SER A 178 14.98 -0.62 5.18
CA SER A 178 16.40 -0.77 5.50
C SER A 178 17.17 -1.36 4.32
N GLN A 179 18.34 -0.80 4.03
CA GLN A 179 19.27 -1.34 3.04
C GLN A 179 20.17 -2.45 3.62
N SER A 180 20.21 -2.60 4.95
CA SER A 180 21.01 -3.62 5.63
C SER A 180 20.13 -4.62 6.36
N ASN A 181 20.51 -5.91 6.32
CA ASN A 181 19.85 -7.01 7.04
C ASN A 181 18.34 -7.09 6.79
N ALA A 182 17.88 -6.72 5.59
CA ALA A 182 16.47 -6.83 5.21
C ALA A 182 15.98 -8.28 5.28
N ASN A 183 14.73 -8.45 5.68
CA ASN A 183 14.04 -9.73 5.71
C ASN A 183 12.72 -9.71 4.93
N PHE A 184 12.26 -8.54 4.48
CA PHE A 184 11.16 -8.41 3.53
C PHE A 184 11.73 -7.71 2.30
N HIS A 185 11.61 -8.31 1.11
CA HIS A 185 12.15 -7.74 -0.12
C HIS A 185 11.00 -7.36 -1.06
N VAL A 186 10.87 -6.09 -1.43
CA VAL A 186 9.94 -5.62 -2.46
C VAL A 186 10.73 -5.40 -3.74
N LEU A 187 10.50 -6.26 -4.72
CA LEU A 187 11.16 -6.27 -6.02
C LEU A 187 10.27 -5.62 -7.06
N PHE A 188 10.75 -4.52 -7.64
CA PHE A 188 10.14 -3.87 -8.78
C PHE A 188 10.90 -4.29 -10.04
N MET A 189 10.36 -5.25 -10.79
CA MET A 189 11.03 -5.86 -11.94
C MET A 189 10.02 -6.08 -13.05
N GLY A 190 10.31 -5.61 -14.26
CA GLY A 190 9.45 -5.76 -15.42
C GLY A 190 9.69 -7.04 -16.21
N GLU A 191 9.00 -7.15 -17.35
CA GLU A 191 9.18 -8.22 -18.33
C GLU A 191 10.62 -8.28 -18.84
N ASP A 192 11.25 -7.12 -19.03
CA ASP A 192 12.64 -7.00 -19.47
C ASP A 192 13.66 -7.41 -18.39
N ASP A 193 13.23 -7.59 -17.14
CA ASP A 193 14.04 -8.08 -16.03
C ASP A 193 13.78 -9.55 -15.69
N SER A 194 12.86 -10.22 -16.39
CA SER A 194 12.36 -11.58 -16.07
C SER A 194 13.47 -12.60 -15.82
N ALA A 195 14.54 -12.57 -16.62
CA ALA A 195 15.70 -13.46 -16.47
C ALA A 195 16.44 -13.30 -15.12
N HIS A 196 16.30 -12.16 -14.45
CA HIS A 196 16.95 -11.86 -13.17
C HIS A 196 16.08 -12.20 -11.95
N VAL A 197 14.76 -12.27 -12.11
CA VAL A 197 13.80 -12.49 -11.02
C VAL A 197 14.10 -13.80 -10.29
N LYS A 198 14.10 -14.93 -11.01
CA LYS A 198 14.29 -16.26 -10.41
C LYS A 198 15.65 -16.44 -9.71
N PRO A 199 16.80 -16.07 -10.31
CA PRO A 199 18.08 -16.09 -9.61
C PRO A 199 18.09 -15.21 -8.35
N ARG A 200 17.47 -14.02 -8.42
CA ARG A 200 17.43 -13.11 -7.27
C ARG A 200 16.62 -13.68 -6.11
N ILE A 201 15.44 -14.24 -6.39
CA ILE A 201 14.57 -14.86 -5.37
C ILE A 201 15.29 -16.04 -4.70
N ARG A 202 15.97 -16.90 -5.47
CA ARG A 202 16.78 -18.00 -4.90
C ARG A 202 17.92 -17.50 -4.01
N ALA A 203 18.54 -16.36 -4.34
CA ALA A 203 19.58 -15.77 -3.49
C ALA A 203 19.01 -15.21 -2.18
N LEU A 204 17.79 -14.67 -2.21
CA LEU A 204 17.09 -14.15 -1.03
C LEU A 204 16.53 -15.26 -0.13
N VAL A 205 16.04 -16.34 -0.74
CA VAL A 205 15.42 -17.48 -0.06
C VAL A 205 16.01 -18.78 -0.59
N PRO A 206 17.18 -19.22 -0.09
CA PRO A 206 17.84 -20.43 -0.56
C PRO A 206 16.98 -21.70 -0.41
N GLU A 207 16.12 -21.72 0.61
CA GLU A 207 15.24 -22.85 0.99
C GLU A 207 13.92 -22.89 0.20
N ILE A 208 13.72 -22.02 -0.79
CA ILE A 208 12.47 -21.96 -1.56
C ILE A 208 12.21 -23.29 -2.28
N SER A 209 10.97 -23.79 -2.24
CA SER A 209 10.61 -25.03 -2.92
C SER A 209 10.71 -24.87 -4.44
N ALA A 210 11.01 -25.97 -5.14
CA ALA A 210 11.08 -25.96 -6.60
C ALA A 210 9.76 -25.51 -7.24
N ALA A 211 8.61 -25.91 -6.66
CA ALA A 211 7.28 -25.53 -7.15
C ALA A 211 7.00 -24.03 -6.94
N SER A 212 7.36 -23.45 -5.79
CA SER A 212 7.22 -22.01 -5.56
C SER A 212 8.18 -21.20 -6.44
N LEU A 213 9.38 -21.71 -6.72
CA LEU A 213 10.32 -21.04 -7.62
C LEU A 213 9.89 -21.12 -9.10
N ALA A 214 9.17 -22.18 -9.49
CA ALA A 214 8.67 -22.36 -10.86
C ALA A 214 7.56 -21.36 -11.25
N ILE A 215 6.91 -20.72 -10.28
CA ILE A 215 5.97 -19.62 -10.51
C ILE A 215 6.59 -18.53 -11.40
N PHE A 216 7.88 -18.25 -11.21
CA PHE A 216 8.58 -17.17 -11.90
C PHE A 216 9.11 -17.56 -13.28
N ASP A 217 8.92 -18.81 -13.74
CA ASP A 217 9.34 -19.24 -15.08
C ASP A 217 8.41 -18.72 -16.18
N ASN A 218 7.12 -18.59 -15.87
CA ASN A 218 6.12 -18.07 -16.79
C ASN A 218 5.01 -17.41 -15.98
N LEU A 219 5.31 -16.26 -15.39
CA LEU A 219 4.35 -15.52 -14.60
C LEU A 219 3.23 -15.02 -15.54
N PRO A 220 1.96 -15.45 -15.37
CA PRO A 220 0.87 -15.02 -16.24
C PRO A 220 0.68 -13.50 -16.17
N ARG A 221 0.27 -12.88 -17.29
CA ARG A 221 -0.03 -11.43 -17.32
C ARG A 221 -1.18 -11.01 -16.39
N GLY A 222 -2.07 -11.95 -16.06
CA GLY A 222 -3.16 -11.73 -15.11
C GLY A 222 -2.72 -11.69 -13.65
N ILE A 223 -1.48 -12.06 -13.35
CA ILE A 223 -0.89 -11.87 -12.02
C ILE A 223 -0.18 -10.52 -12.02
N HIS A 224 -0.84 -9.54 -11.43
CA HIS A 224 -0.40 -8.14 -11.35
C HIS A 224 0.82 -8.02 -10.44
N CYS A 225 0.73 -8.62 -9.27
CA CYS A 225 1.78 -8.69 -8.28
C CYS A 225 1.69 -10.04 -7.54
N LEU A 226 2.73 -10.36 -6.79
CA LEU A 226 2.77 -11.58 -5.98
C LEU A 226 3.66 -11.39 -4.75
N VAL A 227 3.22 -11.89 -3.59
CA VAL A 227 4.05 -12.04 -2.40
C VAL A 227 4.16 -13.50 -1.97
N LEU A 228 5.38 -13.89 -1.59
CA LEU A 228 5.65 -15.16 -0.93
C LEU A 228 6.27 -14.88 0.44
N ALA A 229 5.69 -15.44 1.50
CA ALA A 229 6.22 -15.38 2.85
C ALA A 229 6.69 -16.76 3.33
N PHE A 230 7.79 -16.77 4.08
CA PHE A 230 8.50 -17.97 4.51
C PHE A 230 8.75 -17.91 6.02
N SER A 231 8.54 -19.04 6.69
CA SER A 231 8.82 -19.15 8.13
C SER A 231 10.30 -19.37 8.44
N GLY A 232 10.69 -19.08 9.68
CA GLY A 232 12.07 -19.24 10.15
C GLY A 232 12.54 -20.70 10.20
N SER A 233 11.60 -21.61 10.45
CA SER A 233 11.80 -23.06 10.43
C SER A 233 10.83 -23.71 9.46
N GLN A 234 11.22 -24.82 8.82
CA GLN A 234 10.34 -25.60 7.95
C GLN A 234 9.04 -25.98 8.68
N GLY A 235 7.88 -25.67 8.06
CA GLY A 235 6.57 -25.90 8.66
C GLY A 235 6.18 -24.93 9.79
N GLY A 236 7.03 -23.96 10.11
CA GLY A 236 6.76 -22.93 11.11
C GLY A 236 5.68 -21.95 10.68
N TYR A 237 5.26 -21.11 11.63
CA TYR A 237 4.23 -20.08 11.45
C TYR A 237 4.75 -18.67 11.76
N ASP A 238 5.96 -18.57 12.30
CA ASP A 238 6.70 -17.35 12.53
C ASP A 238 7.38 -16.92 11.22
N TYR A 239 6.87 -15.86 10.61
CA TYR A 239 7.47 -15.33 9.39
C TYR A 239 8.88 -14.81 9.67
N ALA A 240 9.79 -15.17 8.77
CA ALA A 240 11.19 -14.79 8.84
C ALA A 240 11.70 -14.17 7.54
N ARG A 241 11.09 -14.48 6.38
CA ARG A 241 11.39 -13.83 5.10
C ARG A 241 10.13 -13.61 4.29
N ALA A 242 10.08 -12.54 3.51
CA ALA A 242 9.07 -12.36 2.47
C ALA A 242 9.69 -11.73 1.22
N VAL A 243 9.14 -12.06 0.06
CA VAL A 243 9.49 -11.47 -1.22
C VAL A 243 8.21 -11.10 -1.96
N ALA A 244 8.03 -9.81 -2.21
CA ALA A 244 6.98 -9.28 -3.08
C ALA A 244 7.59 -8.93 -4.44
N LEU A 245 6.90 -9.28 -5.53
CA LEU A 245 7.25 -8.93 -6.90
C LEU A 245 6.14 -8.06 -7.48
N ILE A 246 6.49 -6.87 -7.93
CA ILE A 246 5.56 -5.91 -8.55
C ILE A 246 6.11 -5.57 -9.94
N ARG A 247 5.33 -5.86 -11.00
CA ARG A 247 5.77 -5.61 -12.38
C ARG A 247 5.92 -4.12 -12.67
N ASP A 248 6.97 -3.74 -13.38
CA ASP A 248 7.23 -2.32 -13.73
C ASP A 248 6.23 -1.72 -14.71
N GLU A 249 5.55 -2.57 -15.48
CA GLU A 249 4.59 -2.16 -16.48
C GLU A 249 3.29 -1.56 -15.91
N HIS A 250 3.07 -1.66 -14.60
CA HIS A 250 1.87 -1.12 -13.97
C HIS A 250 1.79 0.41 -14.06
N PRO A 251 0.62 0.98 -14.38
CA PRO A 251 0.37 2.40 -14.19
C PRO A 251 0.39 2.77 -12.70
N ASN A 252 0.61 4.06 -12.41
CA ASN A 252 0.92 4.54 -11.06
C ASN A 252 -0.06 4.08 -9.97
N LEU A 253 -1.39 4.10 -10.21
CA LEU A 253 -2.36 3.75 -9.17
C LEU A 253 -2.43 2.24 -8.94
N LEU A 254 -2.46 1.43 -10.01
CA LEU A 254 -2.46 -0.02 -9.88
C LEU A 254 -1.15 -0.54 -9.26
N ARG A 255 -0.01 0.09 -9.61
CA ARG A 255 1.28 -0.19 -8.97
C ARG A 255 1.25 0.11 -7.47
N ARG A 256 0.65 1.23 -7.08
CA ARG A 256 0.47 1.60 -5.68
C ARG A 256 -0.49 0.63 -4.97
N SER A 257 -1.51 0.13 -5.65
CA SER A 257 -2.40 -0.93 -5.14
C SER A 257 -1.61 -2.18 -4.78
N CYS A 258 -0.78 -2.66 -5.71
CA CYS A 258 0.12 -3.77 -5.46
C CYS A 258 1.06 -3.53 -4.27
N ILE A 259 1.61 -2.33 -4.09
CA ILE A 259 2.41 -2.02 -2.89
C ILE A 259 1.58 -2.20 -1.61
N HIS A 260 0.32 -1.76 -1.64
CA HIS A 260 -0.56 -1.81 -0.49
C HIS A 260 -0.94 -3.24 -0.11
N GLU A 261 -1.34 -4.03 -1.11
CA GLU A 261 -1.76 -5.42 -0.97
C GLU A 261 -0.59 -6.30 -0.56
N GLU A 262 0.47 -6.36 -1.38
CA GLU A 262 1.56 -7.32 -1.21
C GLU A 262 2.32 -7.13 0.09
N VAL A 263 2.52 -5.88 0.51
CA VAL A 263 3.18 -5.61 1.79
C VAL A 263 2.28 -6.01 2.95
N ALA A 264 0.96 -5.80 2.87
CA ALA A 264 0.05 -6.19 3.94
C ALA A 264 -0.19 -7.71 4.00
N GLN A 265 -0.32 -8.38 2.84
CA GLN A 265 -0.38 -9.83 2.75
C GLN A 265 0.92 -10.46 3.28
N GLY A 266 2.09 -9.91 2.90
CA GLY A 266 3.40 -10.33 3.41
C GLY A 266 3.59 -10.11 4.92
N LEU A 267 2.77 -9.26 5.56
CA LEU A 267 2.73 -9.13 7.02
C LEU A 267 1.88 -10.20 7.71
N GLY A 268 1.08 -10.97 6.97
CA GLY A 268 0.32 -12.12 7.46
C GLY A 268 -1.17 -12.13 7.10
N LEU A 269 -1.66 -11.14 6.35
CA LEU A 269 -3.03 -11.13 5.80
C LEU A 269 -3.08 -11.81 4.42
N GLY A 270 -2.59 -13.05 4.33
CA GLY A 270 -2.21 -13.68 3.05
C GLY A 270 -3.32 -14.41 2.29
N ASN A 271 -4.58 -14.01 2.42
CA ASN A 271 -5.68 -14.57 1.66
C ASN A 271 -6.70 -13.48 1.30
N ASP A 272 -7.40 -13.66 0.19
CA ASP A 272 -8.46 -12.79 -0.26
C ASP A 272 -9.84 -13.44 -0.08
N SER A 273 -10.86 -12.61 0.12
CA SER A 273 -12.24 -13.07 0.34
C SER A 273 -13.24 -12.06 -0.23
N PRO A 274 -14.12 -12.46 -1.16
CA PRO A 274 -15.12 -11.54 -1.74
C PRO A 274 -16.11 -10.97 -0.72
N GLU A 275 -16.18 -11.56 0.48
CA GLU A 275 -17.02 -11.08 1.59
C GLU A 275 -16.36 -9.95 2.41
N ALA A 276 -15.12 -9.57 2.10
CA ALA A 276 -14.29 -8.69 2.92
C ALA A 276 -14.54 -7.19 2.74
N ARG A 277 -15.64 -6.76 2.13
CA ARG A 277 -15.89 -5.32 1.88
C ARG A 277 -16.09 -4.51 3.19
N PRO A 278 -15.45 -3.34 3.38
CA PRO A 278 -14.43 -2.70 2.51
C PRO A 278 -13.03 -3.26 2.80
N SER A 279 -12.33 -3.74 1.78
CA SER A 279 -10.98 -4.27 1.95
C SER A 279 -10.25 -4.22 0.62
N ILE A 280 -8.92 -4.17 0.64
CA ILE A 280 -8.12 -4.47 -0.55
C ILE A 280 -8.07 -5.99 -0.83
N PHE A 281 -8.35 -6.82 0.18
CA PHE A 281 -8.41 -8.29 0.10
C PHE A 281 -9.79 -8.81 -0.30
N ASN A 282 -10.63 -8.01 -0.96
CA ASN A 282 -11.97 -8.43 -1.40
C ASN A 282 -12.02 -8.94 -2.84
N ASP A 283 -10.86 -9.02 -3.53
CA ASP A 283 -10.69 -9.61 -4.86
C ASP A 283 -11.61 -8.99 -5.95
N ASP A 284 -12.05 -7.74 -5.75
CA ASP A 284 -12.90 -7.00 -6.70
C ASP A 284 -12.33 -5.64 -7.13
N ASP A 285 -11.13 -5.30 -6.66
CA ASP A 285 -10.43 -4.04 -6.93
C ASP A 285 -11.21 -2.77 -6.51
N GLU A 286 -12.26 -2.85 -5.69
CA GLU A 286 -13.02 -1.67 -5.25
C GLU A 286 -12.10 -0.65 -4.59
N PHE A 287 -11.14 -1.10 -3.78
CA PHE A 287 -10.18 -0.26 -3.07
C PHE A 287 -8.76 -0.47 -3.59
N ALA A 288 -8.14 0.60 -4.06
CA ALA A 288 -6.73 0.58 -4.46
C ALA A 288 -5.78 0.73 -3.26
N LEU A 289 -6.26 1.17 -2.08
CA LEU A 289 -5.40 1.47 -0.94
C LEU A 289 -6.00 0.94 0.34
N LEU A 290 -5.11 0.54 1.26
CA LEU A 290 -5.44 0.02 2.60
C LEU A 290 -6.56 0.82 3.29
N THR A 291 -7.65 0.12 3.58
CA THR A 291 -8.86 0.68 4.20
C THR A 291 -8.75 0.74 5.73
N THR A 292 -9.73 1.38 6.37
CA THR A 292 -9.85 1.39 7.83
C THR A 292 -10.10 -0.02 8.39
N HIS A 293 -10.88 -0.83 7.67
CA HIS A 293 -11.12 -2.23 8.01
C HIS A 293 -9.82 -3.04 7.96
N ASP A 294 -9.01 -2.87 6.92
CA ASP A 294 -7.74 -3.59 6.78
C ASP A 294 -6.73 -3.20 7.86
N GLU A 295 -6.69 -1.93 8.25
CA GLU A 295 -5.91 -1.49 9.41
C GLU A 295 -6.36 -2.17 10.71
N MET A 296 -7.67 -2.41 10.87
CA MET A 296 -8.19 -3.15 12.03
C MET A 296 -7.80 -4.62 11.98
N LEU A 297 -7.82 -5.27 10.81
CA LEU A 297 -7.32 -6.64 10.64
C LEU A 297 -5.85 -6.75 11.03
N LEU A 298 -5.01 -5.81 10.59
CA LEU A 298 -3.60 -5.73 10.96
C LEU A 298 -3.42 -5.50 12.47
N LYS A 299 -4.21 -4.60 13.09
CA LYS A 299 -4.20 -4.40 14.55
C LYS A 299 -4.53 -5.67 15.31
N ILE A 300 -5.54 -6.42 14.87
CA ILE A 300 -5.91 -7.70 15.47
C ILE A 300 -4.76 -8.71 15.31
N LEU A 301 -4.22 -8.86 14.09
CA LEU A 301 -3.15 -9.81 13.80
C LEU A 301 -1.93 -9.58 14.69
N TYR A 302 -1.56 -8.31 14.91
CA TYR A 302 -0.39 -7.93 15.69
C TYR A 302 -0.64 -7.78 17.19
N ASP A 303 -1.87 -8.00 17.68
CA ASP A 303 -2.14 -8.05 19.12
C ASP A 303 -1.22 -9.10 19.80
N PRO A 304 -0.57 -8.75 20.94
CA PRO A 304 0.35 -9.65 21.61
C PRO A 304 -0.27 -10.98 22.06
N ARG A 305 -1.60 -11.06 22.22
CA ARG A 305 -2.31 -12.30 22.59
C ARG A 305 -2.38 -13.29 21.44
N LEU A 306 -2.31 -12.84 20.18
CA LEU A 306 -2.24 -13.72 19.02
C LEU A 306 -0.79 -14.12 18.73
N LYS A 307 -0.51 -15.42 18.85
CA LYS A 307 0.81 -16.01 18.65
C LYS A 307 0.84 -16.86 17.38
N PRO A 308 2.00 -16.95 16.69
CA PRO A 308 2.18 -17.88 15.59
C PRO A 308 1.74 -19.30 15.95
N GLY A 309 1.02 -19.96 15.04
CA GLY A 309 0.58 -21.34 15.19
C GLY A 309 -0.75 -21.52 15.93
N MET A 310 -1.36 -20.47 16.49
CA MET A 310 -2.70 -20.56 17.09
C MET A 310 -3.74 -20.94 16.03
N THR A 311 -4.66 -21.85 16.38
CA THR A 311 -5.78 -22.29 15.52
C THR A 311 -6.93 -21.29 15.55
N ALA A 312 -7.88 -21.42 14.61
CA ALA A 312 -9.13 -20.66 14.59
C ALA A 312 -9.84 -20.65 15.95
N ASP A 313 -9.99 -21.80 16.60
CA ASP A 313 -10.67 -21.91 17.91
C ASP A 313 -9.93 -21.16 19.02
N GLN A 314 -8.59 -21.15 18.99
CA GLN A 314 -7.79 -20.44 19.98
C GLN A 314 -7.85 -18.93 19.78
N VAL A 315 -7.97 -18.44 18.54
CA VAL A 315 -7.97 -17.00 18.25
C VAL A 315 -9.34 -16.37 18.36
N ARG A 316 -10.42 -17.10 18.08
CA ARG A 316 -11.81 -16.61 18.04
C ARG A 316 -12.21 -15.73 19.24
N PRO A 317 -11.97 -16.15 20.50
CA PRO A 317 -12.35 -15.32 21.66
C PRO A 317 -11.64 -13.96 21.66
N VAL A 318 -10.34 -13.96 21.35
CA VAL A 318 -9.51 -12.74 21.31
C VAL A 318 -9.93 -11.85 20.14
N VAL A 319 -10.14 -12.42 18.96
CA VAL A 319 -10.54 -11.69 17.75
C VAL A 319 -11.89 -11.00 17.95
N ARG A 320 -12.89 -11.69 18.52
CA ARG A 320 -14.22 -11.12 18.77
C ARG A 320 -14.17 -9.95 19.75
N GLU A 321 -13.42 -10.10 20.85
CA GLU A 321 -13.23 -9.02 21.83
C GLU A 321 -12.56 -7.79 21.19
N LEU A 322 -11.50 -8.02 20.40
CA LEU A 322 -10.79 -6.96 19.71
C LEU A 322 -11.66 -6.27 18.65
N ALA A 323 -12.41 -7.05 17.87
CA ALA A 323 -13.30 -6.52 16.85
C ALA A 323 -14.37 -5.60 17.48
N ALA A 324 -15.07 -6.06 18.51
CA ALA A 324 -16.06 -5.25 19.22
C ALA A 324 -15.45 -3.96 19.79
N ARG A 325 -14.23 -4.03 20.34
CA ARG A 325 -13.55 -2.82 20.84
C ARG A 325 -13.20 -1.84 19.73
N LEU A 326 -12.74 -2.32 18.58
CA LEU A 326 -12.30 -1.49 17.46
C LEU A 326 -13.48 -0.82 16.72
N THR A 327 -14.67 -1.45 16.72
CA THR A 327 -15.89 -0.91 16.09
C THR A 327 -16.76 -0.07 17.02
N GLY A 328 -16.36 0.11 18.28
CA GLY A 328 -17.09 0.95 19.25
C GLY A 328 -18.15 0.23 20.10
N GLY A 329 -18.11 -1.10 20.14
CA GLY A 329 -18.99 -1.97 20.94
C GLY A 329 -19.60 -3.10 20.11
N PRO A 330 -20.19 -4.13 20.77
CA PRO A 330 -20.96 -5.14 20.07
C PRO A 330 -22.17 -4.48 19.39
N SER A 331 -22.38 -4.78 18.11
CA SER A 331 -23.54 -4.34 17.32
C SER A 331 -24.56 -5.47 17.18
#